data_AF-A0A7V7TXM4-F1
#
_entry.id   AF-A0A7V7TXM4-F1
#
_cell.length_a   1.000
_cell.length_b   1.000
_cell.length_c   1.000
_cell.angle_alpha   90.00
_cell.angle_beta   90.00
_cell.angle_gamma   90.00
#
_symmetry.space_group_name_H-M   'P 1'
#
loop_
_entity.id
_entity.type
_entity.pdbx_description
1 polymer ?
#
loop_
_entity_poly.entity_id
_entity_poly.type
_entity_poly.pdbx_seq_one_letter_code
_entity_poly.pdbx_strand_id
1 'polypeptide(L)'
;METVGNPGRGRGSRLPLALIAAGAVVAATALTLLAMGRVPICTCGVVKLWEGDPAGPGNSQHLSDWYTPSHLIHGFLFYAATHLILRTRPVGVRFLAATLIECLWEIVENTDAVIGRYRTATVSLHYYGDSVLNSASDIGAMMLGFLVAARLPVWLTVLLAIGFELATAIAIRDNMTLNVLMLIYPLDAVRAWQAGG
;
A
#
# COMPACT_ATOMS: atom_id res chain seq x y z
N MET A 1 41.70 -27.80 -27.08
CA MET A 1 40.34 -28.20 -26.65
C MET A 1 40.25 -27.90 -25.17
N GLU A 2 39.75 -26.71 -24.82
CA GLU A 2 39.19 -26.36 -23.51
C GLU A 2 38.69 -24.91 -23.61
N THR A 3 37.37 -24.76 -23.68
CA THR A 3 36.70 -23.47 -23.72
C THR A 3 36.63 -22.90 -22.32
N VAL A 4 37.29 -21.77 -22.10
CA VAL A 4 37.16 -20.94 -20.90
C VAL A 4 35.69 -20.57 -20.71
N GLY A 5 35.07 -21.13 -19.67
CA GLY A 5 33.71 -20.83 -19.27
C GLY A 5 33.60 -19.37 -18.81
N ASN A 6 32.88 -18.57 -19.58
CA ASN A 6 32.53 -17.18 -19.25
C ASN A 6 31.62 -17.13 -18.01
N PRO A 7 32.01 -16.50 -16.88
CA PRO A 7 31.14 -16.36 -15.70
C PRO A 7 30.20 -15.14 -15.79
N GLY A 8 29.76 -14.78 -17.01
CA GLY A 8 29.04 -13.53 -17.29
C GLY A 8 27.52 -13.63 -17.48
N ARG A 9 26.85 -14.74 -17.16
CA ARG A 9 25.40 -14.89 -17.40
C ARG A 9 24.57 -14.85 -16.11
N GLY A 10 23.75 -13.80 -15.96
CA GLY A 10 22.42 -13.96 -15.36
C GLY A 10 21.95 -13.00 -14.26
N ARG A 11 22.64 -11.89 -13.95
CA ARG A 11 22.15 -10.96 -12.90
C ARG A 11 21.01 -10.03 -13.34
N GLY A 12 20.68 -9.94 -14.63
CA GLY A 12 19.71 -8.98 -15.19
C GLY A 12 18.38 -9.54 -15.71
N SER A 13 18.18 -10.87 -15.79
CA SER A 13 17.09 -11.47 -16.59
C SER A 13 15.76 -11.75 -15.86
N ARG A 14 15.58 -11.30 -14.61
CA ARG A 14 14.40 -11.65 -13.79
C ARG A 14 13.46 -10.50 -13.45
N LEU A 15 13.82 -9.26 -13.76
CA LEU A 15 12.96 -8.11 -13.47
C LEU A 15 11.69 -8.06 -14.36
N PRO A 16 11.77 -8.29 -15.69
CA PRO A 16 10.58 -8.31 -16.53
C PRO A 16 9.60 -9.41 -16.11
N LEU A 17 10.11 -10.60 -15.78
CA LEU A 17 9.28 -11.70 -15.29
C LEU A 17 8.62 -11.37 -13.94
N ALA A 18 9.35 -10.72 -13.03
CA ALA A 18 8.79 -10.28 -11.75
C ALA A 18 7.69 -9.23 -11.92
N LEU A 19 7.82 -8.32 -12.89
CA LEU A 19 6.78 -7.33 -13.22
C LEU A 19 5.54 -7.99 -13.81
N ILE A 20 5.70 -8.97 -14.70
CA ILE A 20 4.59 -9.75 -15.25
C ILE A 20 3.87 -10.53 -14.13
N ALA A 21 4.63 -11.19 -13.26
CA ALA A 21 4.08 -11.92 -12.12
C ALA A 21 3.36 -10.97 -11.15
N ALA A 22 3.93 -9.80 -10.85
CA ALA A 22 3.28 -8.79 -10.03
C ALA A 22 1.96 -8.33 -10.66
N GLY A 23 1.95 -8.02 -11.96
CA GLY A 23 0.73 -7.65 -12.68
C GLY A 23 -0.35 -8.74 -12.62
N ALA A 24 0.03 -10.02 -12.72
CA ALA A 24 -0.90 -11.13 -12.57
C ALA A 24 -1.49 -11.22 -11.15
N VAL A 25 -0.68 -10.96 -10.11
CA VAL A 25 -1.13 -10.94 -8.71
C VAL A 25 -2.08 -9.76 -8.46
N VAL A 26 -1.78 -8.57 -8.99
CA VAL A 26 -2.69 -7.41 -8.90
C VAL A 26 -4.01 -7.69 -9.61
N ALA A 27 -3.97 -8.30 -10.80
CA ALA A 27 -5.18 -8.69 -11.51
C ALA A 27 -6.02 -9.73 -10.73
N ALA A 28 -5.37 -10.73 -10.13
CA ALA A 28 -6.04 -11.71 -9.27
C ALA A 28 -6.67 -11.05 -8.03
N THR A 29 -5.99 -10.05 -7.45
CA THR A 29 -6.50 -9.26 -6.32
C THR A 29 -7.73 -8.47 -6.72
N ALA A 30 -7.69 -7.76 -7.85
CA ALA A 30 -8.84 -7.04 -8.39
C ALA A 30 -10.05 -7.94 -8.63
N LEU A 31 -9.85 -9.14 -9.22
CA LEU A 31 -10.91 -10.13 -9.39
C LEU A 31 -11.46 -10.64 -8.06
N THR A 32 -10.60 -10.82 -7.06
CA THR A 32 -11.02 -11.24 -5.72
C THR A 32 -11.87 -10.16 -5.05
N LEU A 33 -11.46 -8.89 -5.12
CA LEU A 33 -12.23 -7.77 -4.58
C LEU A 33 -13.60 -7.62 -5.28
N LEU A 34 -13.66 -7.80 -6.60
CA LEU A 34 -14.94 -7.86 -7.32
C LEU A 34 -15.82 -9.02 -6.83
N ALA A 35 -15.24 -10.20 -6.61
CA ALA A 35 -15.96 -11.34 -6.06
C ALA A 35 -16.43 -11.13 -4.62
N MET A 36 -15.72 -10.30 -3.84
CA MET A 36 -16.12 -9.83 -2.51
C MET A 36 -17.18 -8.70 -2.55
N GLY A 37 -17.66 -8.33 -3.74
CA GLY A 37 -18.69 -7.30 -3.92
C GLY A 37 -18.19 -5.86 -3.86
N ARG A 38 -16.87 -5.62 -3.93
CA ARG A 38 -16.32 -4.26 -4.04
C ARG A 38 -16.67 -3.64 -5.38
N VAL A 39 -16.91 -2.33 -5.39
CA VAL A 39 -17.26 -1.60 -6.61
C VAL A 39 -16.03 -1.41 -7.50
N PRO A 40 -16.13 -1.53 -8.84
CA PRO A 40 -14.96 -1.37 -9.71
C PRO A 40 -14.32 0.02 -9.64
N ILE A 41 -15.15 1.06 -9.54
CA ILE A 41 -14.79 2.48 -9.41
C ILE A 41 -15.78 3.14 -8.45
N CYS A 42 -15.51 4.40 -8.07
CA CYS A 42 -16.46 5.23 -7.33
C CYS A 42 -17.90 5.14 -7.89
N THR A 43 -18.86 4.92 -7.01
CA THR A 43 -20.30 4.89 -7.33
C THR A 43 -20.83 6.24 -7.84
N CYS A 44 -20.06 7.31 -7.62
CA CYS A 44 -20.30 8.64 -8.19
C CYS A 44 -20.11 8.71 -9.72
N GLY A 45 -19.61 7.65 -10.36
CA GLY A 45 -19.47 7.57 -11.82
C GLY A 45 -18.29 8.36 -12.41
N VAL A 46 -17.44 8.94 -11.56
CA VAL A 46 -16.23 9.68 -11.96
C VAL A 46 -14.99 9.11 -11.30
N VAL A 47 -13.84 9.25 -11.98
CA VAL A 47 -12.53 8.91 -11.43
C VAL A 47 -11.75 10.20 -11.23
N LYS A 48 -11.34 10.46 -10.00
CA LYS A 48 -10.44 11.57 -9.67
C LYS A 48 -9.01 11.06 -9.56
N LEU A 49 -8.07 11.95 -9.90
CA LEU A 49 -6.66 11.74 -9.59
C LEU A 49 -6.40 11.82 -8.09
N TRP A 50 -7.07 12.75 -7.40
CA TRP A 50 -6.89 13.05 -5.98
C TRP A 50 -8.25 13.29 -5.32
N GLU A 51 -8.50 12.61 -4.20
CA GLU A 51 -9.59 12.92 -3.27
C GLU A 51 -9.03 13.63 -2.04
N GLY A 52 -9.48 14.87 -1.83
CA GLY A 52 -8.95 15.73 -0.77
C GLY A 52 -9.77 15.72 0.52
N ASP A 53 -10.98 15.18 0.48
CA ASP A 53 -11.86 15.09 1.66
C ASP A 53 -11.74 13.70 2.31
N PRO A 54 -10.96 13.55 3.40
CA PRO A 54 -10.77 12.26 4.06
C PRO A 54 -12.03 11.74 4.77
N ALA A 55 -13.01 12.62 5.04
CA ALA A 55 -14.30 12.25 5.63
C ALA A 55 -15.39 12.07 4.56
N GLY A 56 -15.08 12.41 3.30
CA GLY A 56 -16.01 12.38 2.19
C GLY A 56 -16.26 10.96 1.66
N PRO A 57 -17.39 10.74 0.98
CA PRO A 57 -17.74 9.44 0.41
C PRO A 57 -16.83 9.00 -0.75
N GLY A 58 -15.97 9.91 -1.26
CA GLY A 58 -14.98 9.61 -2.28
C GLY A 58 -13.66 9.04 -1.73
N ASN A 59 -13.43 9.11 -0.41
CA ASN A 59 -12.22 8.59 0.19
C ASN A 59 -12.14 7.07 -0.06
N SER A 60 -10.97 6.59 -0.46
CA SER A 60 -10.74 5.21 -0.89
C SER A 60 -11.52 4.77 -2.14
N GLN A 61 -12.05 5.70 -2.94
CA GLN A 61 -12.81 5.40 -4.16
C GLN A 61 -12.12 5.87 -5.46
N HIS A 62 -10.98 6.55 -5.34
CA HIS A 62 -10.30 7.23 -6.43
C HIS A 62 -8.83 6.78 -6.54
N LEU A 63 -8.08 7.36 -7.49
CA LEU A 63 -6.71 6.92 -7.77
C LEU A 63 -5.72 7.25 -6.64
N SER A 64 -5.96 8.33 -5.91
CA SER A 64 -5.18 8.64 -4.71
C SER A 64 -5.98 9.50 -3.75
N ASP A 65 -5.61 9.42 -2.48
CA ASP A 65 -6.17 10.18 -1.37
C ASP A 65 -5.12 10.33 -0.24
N TRP A 66 -5.56 10.80 0.92
CA TRP A 66 -4.68 11.03 2.06
C TRP A 66 -4.04 9.76 2.66
N TYR A 67 -4.48 8.56 2.29
CA TYR A 67 -3.89 7.29 2.71
C TYR A 67 -2.89 6.73 1.70
N THR A 68 -2.84 7.23 0.47
CA THR A 68 -1.80 6.86 -0.52
C THR A 68 -0.35 7.01 0.00
N PRO A 69 0.01 8.03 0.81
CA PRO A 69 1.33 8.10 1.45
C PRO A 69 1.64 6.90 2.35
N SER A 70 0.65 6.29 3.01
CA SER A 70 0.82 5.08 3.82
C SER A 70 1.26 3.90 2.96
N HIS A 71 0.69 3.73 1.78
CA HIS A 71 1.11 2.67 0.84
C HIS A 71 2.53 2.91 0.30
N LEU A 72 2.94 4.16 0.05
CA LEU A 72 4.35 4.46 -0.24
C LEU A 72 5.27 4.03 0.91
N ILE A 73 4.85 4.26 2.16
CA ILE A 73 5.57 3.82 3.37
C ILE A 73 5.59 2.28 3.45
N HIS A 74 4.50 1.58 3.18
CA HIS A 74 4.50 0.11 3.06
C HIS A 74 5.57 -0.35 2.07
N GLY A 75 5.68 0.30 0.92
CA GLY A 75 6.73 0.04 -0.06
C GLY A 75 8.14 0.18 0.53
N PHE A 76 8.39 1.23 1.31
CA PHE A 76 9.66 1.45 2.00
C PHE A 76 9.94 0.35 3.04
N LEU A 77 8.95 0.02 3.87
CA LEU A 77 9.05 -0.98 4.93
C LEU A 77 9.26 -2.38 4.34
N PHE A 78 8.52 -2.76 3.30
CA PHE A 78 8.67 -4.05 2.64
C PHE A 78 9.99 -4.16 1.87
N TYR A 79 10.48 -3.06 1.29
CA TYR A 79 11.84 -3.06 0.75
C TYR A 79 12.86 -3.39 1.84
N ALA A 80 12.80 -2.69 2.98
CA ALA A 80 13.70 -2.93 4.10
C ALA A 80 13.58 -4.35 4.66
N ALA A 81 12.36 -4.83 4.92
CA ALA A 81 12.10 -6.18 5.44
C ALA A 81 12.61 -7.26 4.47
N THR A 82 12.25 -7.18 3.19
CA THR A 82 12.72 -8.13 2.19
C THR A 82 14.22 -8.00 1.93
N HIS A 83 14.84 -6.83 2.16
CA HIS A 83 16.30 -6.66 2.09
C HIS A 83 17.00 -7.49 3.14
N LEU A 84 16.50 -7.44 4.38
CA LEU A 84 17.08 -8.14 5.50
C LEU A 84 16.85 -9.65 5.40
N ILE A 85 15.62 -10.07 5.09
CA ILE A 85 15.21 -11.48 5.08
C ILE A 85 15.70 -12.21 3.82
N LEU A 86 15.59 -11.57 2.65
CA LEU A 86 15.86 -12.17 1.34
C LEU A 86 17.10 -11.56 0.68
N ARG A 87 18.11 -11.17 1.47
CA ARG A 87 19.33 -10.46 1.03
C ARG A 87 20.05 -11.08 -0.17
N THR A 88 20.04 -12.41 -0.29
CA THR A 88 20.71 -13.14 -1.38
C THR A 88 19.84 -13.30 -2.62
N ARG A 89 18.56 -12.95 -2.56
CA ARG A 89 17.60 -13.12 -3.65
C ARG A 89 17.61 -11.89 -4.57
N PRO A 90 17.34 -12.08 -5.88
CA PRO A 90 17.24 -10.97 -6.82
C PRO A 90 16.17 -9.95 -6.39
N VAL A 91 16.38 -8.67 -6.68
CA VAL A 91 15.43 -7.59 -6.34
C VAL A 91 14.02 -7.88 -6.88
N GLY A 92 13.89 -8.47 -8.06
CA GLY A 92 12.58 -8.86 -8.60
C GLY A 92 11.81 -9.88 -7.73
N VAL A 93 12.50 -10.80 -7.06
CA VAL A 93 11.85 -11.75 -6.13
C VAL A 93 11.38 -11.03 -4.87
N ARG A 94 12.20 -10.10 -4.36
CA ARG A 94 11.87 -9.27 -3.21
C ARG A 94 10.68 -8.35 -3.49
N PHE A 95 10.66 -7.76 -4.69
CA PHE A 95 9.56 -6.94 -5.19
C PHE A 95 8.26 -7.74 -5.26
N LEU A 96 8.28 -8.93 -5.90
CA LEU A 96 7.10 -9.78 -5.98
C LEU A 96 6.60 -10.21 -4.59
N ALA A 97 7.50 -10.50 -3.65
CA ALA A 97 7.12 -10.82 -2.27
C ALA A 97 6.43 -9.62 -1.57
N ALA A 98 6.96 -8.40 -1.75
CA ALA A 98 6.32 -7.19 -1.25
C ALA A 98 4.93 -6.96 -1.87
N THR A 99 4.80 -7.12 -3.20
CA THR A 99 3.50 -7.06 -3.90
C THR A 99 2.51 -8.07 -3.36
N LEU A 100 2.92 -9.31 -3.12
CA LEU A 100 2.04 -10.34 -2.56
C LEU A 100 1.54 -9.98 -1.16
N ILE A 101 2.40 -9.40 -0.31
CA ILE A 101 2.02 -8.98 1.04
C ILE A 101 1.00 -7.83 0.97
N GLU A 102 1.24 -6.83 0.13
CA GLU A 102 0.29 -5.72 -0.03
C GLU A 102 -1.03 -6.17 -0.62
N CYS A 103 -1.01 -7.01 -1.66
CA CYS A 103 -2.24 -7.57 -2.22
C CYS A 103 -3.03 -8.38 -1.19
N LEU A 104 -2.35 -9.11 -0.29
CA LEU A 104 -3.01 -9.81 0.81
C LEU A 104 -3.61 -8.82 1.81
N TRP A 105 -2.90 -7.73 2.10
CA TRP A 105 -3.42 -6.67 2.95
C TRP A 105 -4.68 -6.03 2.36
N GLU A 106 -4.67 -5.62 1.09
CA GLU A 106 -5.84 -5.07 0.39
C GLU A 106 -7.06 -5.99 0.46
N ILE A 107 -6.87 -7.30 0.28
CA ILE A 107 -7.95 -8.29 0.41
C ILE A 107 -8.48 -8.34 1.84
N VAL A 108 -7.59 -8.37 2.84
CA VAL A 108 -7.94 -8.44 4.25
C VAL A 108 -8.65 -7.16 4.71
N GLU A 109 -8.12 -6.00 4.34
CA GLU A 109 -8.66 -4.68 4.61
C GLU A 109 -10.09 -4.54 4.11
N ASN A 110 -10.37 -5.06 2.91
CA ASN A 110 -11.68 -5.02 2.28
C ASN A 110 -12.65 -6.12 2.72
N THR A 111 -12.31 -6.90 3.76
CA THR A 111 -13.27 -7.81 4.40
C THR A 111 -14.24 -7.06 5.31
N ASP A 112 -15.47 -7.57 5.44
CA ASP A 112 -16.48 -6.97 6.33
C ASP A 112 -16.00 -6.87 7.79
N ALA A 113 -15.14 -7.79 8.23
CA ALA A 113 -14.55 -7.78 9.56
C ALA A 113 -13.64 -6.56 9.78
N VAL A 114 -12.74 -6.26 8.83
CA VAL A 114 -11.80 -5.14 8.95
C VAL A 114 -12.49 -3.81 8.68
N ILE A 115 -13.37 -3.73 7.67
CA ILE A 115 -14.20 -2.54 7.41
C ILE A 115 -15.05 -2.21 8.65
N GLY A 116 -15.74 -3.19 9.23
CA GLY A 116 -16.52 -3.01 10.44
C GLY A 116 -15.67 -2.56 11.63
N ARG A 117 -14.42 -3.01 11.69
CA ARG A 117 -13.46 -2.58 12.71
C ARG A 117 -13.03 -1.13 12.50
N TYR A 118 -12.71 -0.68 11.29
CA TYR A 118 -12.45 0.74 11.03
C TYR A 118 -13.64 1.61 11.44
N ARG A 119 -14.86 1.25 11.01
CA ARG A 119 -16.07 2.03 11.34
C ARG A 119 -16.36 2.17 12.84
N THR A 120 -15.90 1.22 13.66
CA THR A 120 -16.14 1.21 15.11
C THR A 120 -14.93 1.68 15.91
N ALA A 121 -13.71 1.51 15.38
CA ALA A 121 -12.47 1.85 16.03
C ALA A 121 -12.00 3.27 15.70
N THR A 122 -12.15 3.73 14.46
CA THR A 122 -11.64 5.02 13.97
C THR A 122 -12.77 6.03 13.72
N VAL A 123 -12.41 7.25 13.33
CA VAL A 123 -13.35 8.29 12.89
C VAL A 123 -13.96 8.01 11.50
N SER A 124 -13.59 6.90 10.87
CA SER A 124 -13.99 6.51 9.50
C SER A 124 -15.39 5.88 9.46
N LEU A 125 -16.39 6.53 10.06
CA LEU A 125 -17.78 6.04 10.15
C LEU A 125 -18.39 5.70 8.77
N HIS A 126 -17.92 6.39 7.73
CA HIS A 126 -18.35 6.25 6.34
C HIS A 126 -17.36 5.48 5.47
N TYR A 127 -16.43 4.73 6.07
CA TYR A 127 -15.58 3.81 5.31
C TYR A 127 -16.37 2.54 4.98
N TYR A 128 -16.54 2.28 3.68
CA TYR A 128 -17.29 1.13 3.18
C TYR A 128 -16.39 0.10 2.50
N GLY A 129 -15.08 0.21 2.68
CA GLY A 129 -14.09 -0.48 1.85
C GLY A 129 -13.74 0.32 0.60
N ASP A 130 -12.65 -0.09 -0.02
CA ASP A 130 -12.09 0.56 -1.18
C ASP A 130 -12.82 0.12 -2.44
N SER A 131 -12.81 1.00 -3.43
CA SER A 131 -13.09 0.57 -4.80
C SER A 131 -11.91 -0.26 -5.34
N VAL A 132 -12.18 -1.17 -6.27
CA VAL A 132 -11.14 -1.99 -6.90
C VAL A 132 -10.05 -1.13 -7.57
N LEU A 133 -10.45 0.00 -8.14
CA LEU A 133 -9.52 0.99 -8.68
C LEU A 133 -8.57 1.56 -7.62
N ASN A 134 -9.10 1.88 -6.44
CA ASN A 134 -8.33 2.45 -5.35
C ASN A 134 -7.33 1.42 -4.81
N SER A 135 -7.78 0.22 -4.44
CA SER A 135 -6.87 -0.87 -4.03
C SER A 135 -5.76 -1.17 -5.05
N ALA A 136 -6.09 -1.17 -6.34
CA ALA A 136 -5.08 -1.35 -7.39
C ALA A 136 -4.08 -0.18 -7.45
N SER A 137 -4.54 1.04 -7.18
CA SER A 137 -3.71 2.24 -7.14
C SER A 137 -2.83 2.26 -5.89
N ASP A 138 -3.34 1.80 -4.75
CA ASP A 138 -2.63 1.68 -3.49
C ASP A 138 -1.53 0.61 -3.56
N ILE A 139 -1.82 -0.56 -4.15
CA ILE A 139 -0.78 -1.53 -4.51
C ILE A 139 0.28 -0.90 -5.44
N GLY A 140 -0.16 -0.07 -6.40
CA GLY A 140 0.73 0.69 -7.28
C GLY A 140 1.63 1.66 -6.52
N ALA A 141 1.07 2.38 -5.53
CA ALA A 141 1.81 3.28 -4.65
C ALA A 141 2.83 2.50 -3.81
N MET A 142 2.46 1.34 -3.24
CA MET A 142 3.40 0.46 -2.56
C MET A 142 4.53 0.00 -3.49
N MET A 143 4.21 -0.44 -4.71
CA MET A 143 5.20 -0.84 -5.71
C MET A 143 6.16 0.32 -6.03
N LEU A 144 5.64 1.55 -6.18
CA LEU A 144 6.45 2.74 -6.38
C LEU A 144 7.36 3.02 -5.18
N GLY A 145 6.81 2.98 -3.96
CA GLY A 145 7.55 3.16 -2.71
C GLY A 145 8.72 2.17 -2.61
N PHE A 146 8.48 0.89 -2.88
CA PHE A 146 9.52 -0.13 -2.91
C PHE A 146 10.64 0.21 -3.90
N LEU A 147 10.29 0.62 -5.12
CA LEU A 147 11.28 0.95 -6.17
C LEU A 147 12.07 2.23 -5.86
N VAL A 148 11.46 3.18 -5.15
CA VAL A 148 12.10 4.39 -4.63
C VAL A 148 13.09 4.02 -3.51
N ALA A 149 12.67 3.25 -2.51
CA ALA A 149 13.54 2.77 -1.44
C ALA A 149 14.70 1.91 -1.96
N ALA A 150 14.50 1.19 -3.07
CA ALA A 150 15.55 0.43 -3.72
C ALA A 150 16.66 1.27 -4.35
N ARG A 151 16.46 2.59 -4.50
CA ARG A 151 17.40 3.50 -5.17
C ARG A 151 17.92 4.62 -4.28
N LEU A 152 17.13 5.07 -3.31
CA LEU A 152 17.51 6.18 -2.43
C LEU A 152 18.43 5.72 -1.30
N PRO A 153 19.30 6.61 -0.77
CA PRO A 153 20.02 6.34 0.46
C PRO A 153 19.04 6.23 1.64
N VAL A 154 19.35 5.37 2.60
CA VAL A 154 18.46 5.03 3.73
C VAL A 154 17.96 6.27 4.47
N TRP A 155 18.83 7.26 4.72
CA TRP A 155 18.45 8.48 5.44
C TRP A 155 17.34 9.27 4.72
N LEU A 156 17.34 9.28 3.39
CA LEU A 156 16.34 10.01 2.61
C LEU A 156 15.01 9.25 2.59
N THR A 157 15.03 7.92 2.49
CA THR A 157 13.82 7.09 2.63
C THR A 157 13.18 7.26 4.02
N VAL A 158 14.00 7.29 5.08
CA VAL A 158 13.52 7.54 6.45
C VAL A 158 12.93 8.94 6.57
N LEU A 159 13.60 9.96 6.03
CA LEU A 159 13.10 11.34 6.04
C LEU A 159 11.76 11.46 5.30
N LEU A 160 11.60 10.79 4.14
CA LEU A 160 10.35 10.77 3.39
C LEU A 160 9.23 10.08 4.18
N ALA A 161 9.51 8.93 4.80
CA ALA A 161 8.53 8.23 5.63
C ALA A 161 8.03 9.10 6.79
N ILE A 162 8.95 9.73 7.53
CA ILE A 162 8.61 10.66 8.61
C ILE A 162 7.84 11.86 8.06
N GLY A 163 8.27 12.41 6.92
CA GLY A 163 7.60 13.52 6.26
C GLY A 163 6.15 13.20 5.91
N PHE A 164 5.88 12.03 5.35
CA PHE A 164 4.53 11.56 5.06
C PHE A 164 3.69 11.36 6.32
N GLU A 165 4.22 10.68 7.35
CA GLU A 165 3.53 10.47 8.63
C GLU A 165 3.15 11.77 9.33
N LEU A 166 4.03 12.77 9.30
CA LEU A 166 3.77 14.08 9.89
C LEU A 166 2.79 14.89 9.03
N ALA A 167 2.95 14.86 7.71
CA ALA A 167 2.08 15.61 6.80
C ALA A 167 0.62 15.14 6.92
N THR A 168 0.37 13.83 6.93
CA THR A 168 -0.99 13.28 7.10
C THR A 168 -1.52 13.54 8.51
N ALA A 169 -0.71 13.33 9.55
CA ALA A 169 -1.12 13.61 10.92
C ALA A 169 -1.51 15.08 11.15
N ILE A 170 -0.90 16.02 10.43
CA ILE A 170 -1.25 17.44 10.50
C ILE A 170 -2.47 17.74 9.62
N ALA A 171 -2.49 17.22 8.39
CA ALA A 171 -3.51 17.57 7.40
C ALA A 171 -4.88 16.96 7.73
N ILE A 172 -4.91 15.70 8.16
CA ILE A 172 -6.15 14.94 8.36
C ILE A 172 -6.31 14.41 9.79
N ARG A 173 -5.37 14.73 10.69
CA ARG A 173 -5.34 14.23 12.07
C ARG A 173 -5.25 12.72 12.21
N ASP A 174 -4.87 12.04 11.14
CA ASP A 174 -4.61 10.60 11.09
C ASP A 174 -3.37 10.32 10.23
N ASN A 175 -2.74 9.15 10.42
CA ASN A 175 -1.63 8.67 9.61
C ASN A 175 -1.54 7.15 9.70
N MET A 176 -0.58 6.51 9.01
CA MET A 176 -0.45 5.05 9.04
C MET A 176 -0.26 4.53 10.46
N THR A 177 0.58 5.18 11.27
CA THR A 177 0.86 4.73 12.65
C THR A 177 -0.38 4.77 13.52
N LEU A 178 -1.13 5.87 13.50
CA LEU A 178 -2.35 6.04 14.28
C LEU A 178 -3.45 5.11 13.77
N ASN A 179 -3.57 4.95 12.45
CA ASN A 179 -4.53 4.05 11.84
C ASN A 179 -4.29 2.58 12.27
N VAL A 180 -3.05 2.10 12.19
CA VAL A 180 -2.67 0.74 12.67
C VAL A 180 -2.89 0.60 14.18
N LEU A 181 -2.51 1.61 14.97
CA LEU A 181 -2.73 1.62 16.41
C LEU A 181 -4.22 1.48 16.73
N MET A 182 -5.07 2.29 16.11
CA MET A 182 -6.51 2.27 16.33
C MET A 182 -7.15 0.98 15.83
N LEU A 183 -6.65 0.42 14.73
CA LEU A 183 -7.08 -0.87 14.23
C LEU A 183 -6.72 -1.98 15.21
N ILE A 184 -5.56 -1.99 15.87
CA ILE A 184 -5.19 -3.11 16.76
C ILE A 184 -5.72 -2.90 18.18
N TYR A 185 -5.55 -1.69 18.71
CA TYR A 185 -5.83 -1.32 20.09
C TYR A 185 -6.43 0.11 20.16
N PRO A 186 -7.76 0.24 19.99
CA PRO A 186 -8.41 1.55 19.94
C PRO A 186 -8.29 2.30 21.27
N LEU A 187 -7.90 3.57 21.19
CA LEU A 187 -7.72 4.48 22.32
C LEU A 187 -8.62 5.70 22.17
N ASP A 188 -9.36 6.05 23.23
CA ASP A 188 -10.28 7.19 23.19
C ASP A 188 -9.55 8.53 23.02
N ALA A 189 -8.34 8.66 23.58
CA ALA A 189 -7.52 9.85 23.38
C ALA A 189 -7.14 10.07 21.91
N VAL A 190 -6.89 8.99 21.16
CA VAL A 190 -6.55 9.08 19.73
C VAL A 190 -7.80 9.35 18.91
N ARG A 191 -8.96 8.76 19.26
CA ARG A 191 -10.25 9.11 18.63
C ARG A 191 -10.58 10.59 18.78
N ALA A 192 -10.44 11.13 19.99
CA ALA A 192 -10.68 12.55 20.26
C ALA A 192 -9.75 13.45 19.42
N TRP A 193 -8.46 13.09 19.34
CA TRP A 193 -7.53 13.79 18.44
C TRP A 193 -7.98 13.75 16.98
N GLN A 194 -8.28 12.56 16.44
CA GLN A 194 -8.74 12.37 15.06
C GLN A 194 -10.04 13.14 14.77
N ALA A 195 -10.94 13.26 15.76
CA ALA A 195 -12.18 14.03 15.65
C ALA A 195 -11.98 15.56 15.68
N GLY A 196 -10.77 16.03 16.00
CA GLY A 196 -10.43 17.45 16.07
C GLY A 196 -10.45 18.08 17.45
N GLY A 197 -10.58 17.27 18.51
CA GLY A 197 -10.68 17.69 19.91
C GLY A 197 -12.06 17.48 20.50
#